data_AF-A0A816FV48-F1
#
_entry.id   AF-A0A816FV48-F1
#
_cell.length_a   1.000
_cell.length_b   1.000
_cell.length_c   1.000
_cell.angle_alpha   90.00
_cell.angle_beta   90.00
_cell.angle_gamma   90.00
#
_symmetry.space_group_name_H-M   'P 1'
#
loop_
_entity.id
_entity.type
_entity.pdbx_description
1 polymer ?
#
loop_
_entity_poly.entity_id
_entity_poly.type
_entity_poly.pdbx_seq_one_letter_code
_entity_poly.pdbx_strand_id
1 'polypeptide(L)'
;MTSTSPSALRLLFYLICSYSASILSILIGLTSQFIYWFLFDSFGRHEKRTRRKLNWTSPERDDEYNVIIVGTGFSGIGTAIRLNQLGMSNYILFDRNAHAGGTWYANQYPGCACDVPSNLYSFSFEPNPNWSYFFSRQPEIWNYLEHCADKYHVRSHIRFNTTVTQLKWIEDQQLWQVTTESNNEEKVYYGRSVVLGTGPLSNAAYPTDIDGIEKFEGEMCHTAKWNKNIDFRNKRVAVVGTGASAIQVVPEVQKMGVKQLLVFQRTPPWVIPRIDRRVTNFEKWLFTCFPMLQRLIRRCIYWSRESYILS
;
A
#
# COMPACT_ATOMS: atom_id res chain seq x y z
N MET A 1 -65.77 -33.89 24.31
CA MET A 1 -64.29 -33.93 24.28
C MET A 1 -63.79 -32.56 24.70
N THR A 2 -63.39 -32.41 25.96
CA THR A 2 -63.00 -31.11 26.56
C THR A 2 -61.60 -30.73 26.10
N SER A 3 -61.49 -29.72 25.24
CA SER A 3 -60.20 -29.13 24.84
C SER A 3 -59.65 -28.34 26.03
N THR A 4 -58.63 -28.85 26.70
CA THR A 4 -57.90 -28.12 27.74
C THR A 4 -56.95 -27.15 27.05
N SER A 5 -57.23 -25.85 27.12
CA SER A 5 -56.27 -24.85 26.63
C SER A 5 -55.01 -24.87 27.51
N PRO A 6 -53.82 -24.83 26.92
CA PRO A 6 -52.58 -24.84 27.70
C PRO A 6 -52.48 -23.57 28.55
N SER A 7 -52.04 -23.71 29.80
CA SER A 7 -51.85 -22.56 30.70
C SER A 7 -50.82 -21.59 30.13
N ALA A 8 -51.00 -20.29 30.39
CA ALA A 8 -50.10 -19.23 29.91
C ALA A 8 -48.62 -19.50 30.27
N LEU A 9 -48.38 -20.14 31.42
CA LEU A 9 -47.04 -20.54 31.85
C LEU A 9 -46.40 -21.60 30.94
N ARG A 10 -47.19 -22.55 30.43
CA ARG A 10 -46.71 -23.56 29.47
C ARG A 10 -46.42 -22.94 28.11
N LEU A 11 -47.28 -22.04 27.63
CA LEU A 11 -47.06 -21.28 26.40
C LEU A 11 -45.78 -20.43 26.47
N LEU A 12 -45.56 -19.74 27.59
CA LEU A 12 -44.34 -18.96 27.82
C LEU A 12 -43.09 -19.84 27.85
N PHE A 13 -43.16 -21.00 28.50
CA PHE A 13 -42.06 -21.98 28.51
C PHE A 13 -41.72 -22.47 27.10
N TYR A 14 -42.72 -22.83 26.29
CA TYR A 14 -42.50 -23.25 24.90
C TYR A 14 -41.92 -22.13 24.03
N LEU A 15 -42.35 -20.89 24.22
CA LEU A 15 -41.76 -19.72 23.54
C LEU A 15 -40.30 -19.51 23.94
N ILE A 16 -39.96 -19.58 25.22
CA ILE A 16 -38.57 -19.41 25.67
C ILE A 16 -37.69 -20.54 25.10
N CYS A 17 -38.16 -21.79 25.13
CA CYS A 17 -37.44 -22.92 24.55
C CYS A 17 -37.24 -22.77 23.04
N SER A 18 -38.26 -22.34 22.29
CA SER A 18 -38.16 -22.17 20.84
C SER A 18 -37.23 -21.03 20.43
N TYR A 19 -37.28 -19.89 21.14
CA TYR A 19 -36.36 -18.79 20.92
C TYR A 19 -34.92 -19.16 21.31
N SER A 20 -34.72 -19.86 22.41
CA SER A 20 -33.38 -20.31 22.85
C SER A 20 -32.77 -21.30 21.86
N ALA A 21 -33.56 -22.25 21.35
CA ALA A 21 -33.13 -23.19 20.31
C ALA A 21 -32.80 -22.47 18.99
N SER A 22 -33.57 -21.45 18.62
CA SER A 22 -33.34 -20.66 17.41
C SER A 22 -32.06 -19.83 17.52
N ILE A 23 -31.83 -19.17 18.66
CA ILE A 23 -30.59 -18.41 18.93
C ILE A 23 -29.38 -19.34 18.93
N LEU A 24 -29.48 -20.51 19.58
CA LEU A 24 -28.41 -21.50 19.60
C LEU A 24 -28.12 -22.03 18.19
N SER A 25 -29.15 -22.26 17.37
CA SER A 25 -28.99 -22.70 15.98
C SER A 25 -28.34 -21.63 15.10
N ILE A 26 -28.66 -20.35 15.32
CA ILE A 26 -28.01 -19.23 14.63
C ILE A 26 -26.56 -19.08 15.08
N LEU A 27 -26.27 -19.21 16.37
CA LEU A 27 -24.90 -19.16 16.89
C LEU A 27 -24.06 -20.34 16.40
N ILE A 28 -24.60 -21.56 16.39
CA ILE A 28 -23.93 -22.74 15.84
C ILE A 28 -23.80 -22.61 14.32
N GLY A 29 -24.80 -22.09 13.61
CA GLY A 29 -24.75 -21.80 12.18
C GLY A 29 -23.65 -20.78 11.85
N LEU A 30 -23.62 -19.64 12.54
CA LEU A 30 -22.61 -18.61 12.36
C LEU A 30 -21.21 -19.09 12.74
N THR A 31 -21.07 -19.82 13.85
CA THR A 31 -19.76 -20.36 14.26
C THR A 31 -19.30 -21.50 13.37
N SER A 32 -20.19 -22.39 12.92
CA SER A 32 -19.84 -23.47 11.98
C SER A 32 -19.54 -22.94 10.59
N GLN A 33 -20.25 -21.91 10.12
CA GLN A 33 -19.97 -21.26 8.84
C GLN A 33 -18.71 -20.41 8.92
N PHE A 34 -18.45 -19.76 10.06
CA PHE A 34 -17.18 -19.08 10.34
C PHE A 34 -16.02 -20.07 10.45
N ILE A 35 -16.18 -21.21 11.12
CA ILE A 35 -15.17 -22.27 11.25
C ILE A 35 -14.95 -22.96 9.92
N TYR A 36 -16.00 -23.26 9.16
CA TYR A 36 -15.91 -23.81 7.82
C TYR A 36 -15.20 -22.83 6.88
N TRP A 37 -15.56 -21.55 6.90
CA TRP A 37 -14.88 -20.50 6.13
C TRP A 37 -13.44 -20.31 6.59
N PHE A 38 -13.19 -20.30 7.91
CA PHE A 38 -11.86 -20.19 8.49
C PHE A 38 -10.97 -21.39 8.16
N LEU A 39 -11.49 -22.62 8.22
CA LEU A 39 -10.75 -23.83 7.86
C LEU A 39 -10.55 -23.93 6.34
N PHE A 40 -11.58 -23.65 5.56
CA PHE A 40 -11.50 -23.67 4.09
C PHE A 40 -10.61 -22.54 3.56
N ASP A 41 -10.52 -21.38 4.21
CA ASP A 41 -9.62 -20.30 3.75
C ASP A 41 -8.22 -20.39 4.39
N SER A 42 -8.09 -20.92 5.61
CA SER A 42 -6.78 -21.13 6.26
C SER A 42 -6.04 -22.36 5.73
N PHE A 43 -6.75 -23.38 5.28
CA PHE A 43 -6.16 -24.60 4.70
C PHE A 43 -6.47 -24.77 3.20
N GLY A 44 -7.64 -24.32 2.73
CA GLY A 44 -8.07 -24.44 1.33
C GLY A 44 -7.70 -23.26 0.45
N ARG A 45 -6.40 -22.97 0.36
CA ARG A 45 -5.78 -22.43 -0.87
C ARG A 45 -4.27 -22.56 -0.82
N HIS A 46 -3.78 -23.77 -0.56
CA HIS A 46 -2.72 -24.27 -1.44
C HIS A 46 -3.37 -24.59 -2.79
N GLU A 47 -3.74 -23.55 -3.54
CA GLU A 47 -3.76 -23.71 -4.99
C GLU A 47 -2.34 -24.16 -5.31
N LYS A 48 -2.18 -25.46 -5.59
CA LYS A 48 -1.29 -25.90 -6.64
C LYS A 48 -1.77 -25.15 -7.88
N ARG A 49 -1.43 -23.86 -7.99
CA ARG A 49 -1.48 -23.13 -9.25
C ARG A 49 -0.61 -24.00 -10.11
N THR A 50 -1.26 -24.73 -11.00
CA THR A 50 -0.62 -25.39 -12.12
C THR A 50 0.25 -24.30 -12.73
N ARG A 51 1.56 -24.38 -12.44
CA ARG A 51 2.56 -23.53 -13.07
C ARG A 51 2.57 -23.98 -14.52
N ARG A 52 1.56 -23.57 -15.28
CA ARG A 52 1.61 -23.64 -16.72
C ARG A 52 2.77 -22.70 -17.06
N LYS A 53 3.95 -23.27 -17.25
CA LYS A 53 5.09 -22.54 -17.80
C LYS A 53 4.56 -22.01 -19.12
N LEU A 54 4.33 -20.70 -19.15
CA LEU A 54 3.94 -20.02 -20.36
C LEU A 54 5.16 -20.10 -21.28
N ASN A 55 4.96 -20.55 -22.51
CA ASN A 55 6.02 -20.52 -23.51
C ASN A 55 6.17 -19.05 -23.92
N TRP A 56 7.20 -18.41 -23.40
CA TRP A 56 7.52 -17.03 -23.75
C TRP A 56 8.33 -17.01 -25.04
N THR A 57 7.90 -16.21 -26.00
CA THR A 57 8.74 -15.88 -27.15
C THR A 57 9.96 -15.11 -26.65
N SER A 58 11.14 -15.55 -27.10
CA SER A 58 12.37 -14.81 -26.89
C SER A 58 12.35 -13.59 -27.81
N PRO A 59 12.76 -12.41 -27.33
CA PRO A 59 12.85 -11.22 -28.18
C PRO A 59 13.93 -11.42 -29.25
N GLU A 60 13.76 -10.77 -30.40
CA GLU A 60 14.74 -10.80 -31.50
C GLU A 60 15.85 -9.76 -31.32
N ARG A 61 15.62 -8.75 -30.47
CA ARG A 61 16.54 -7.63 -30.21
C ARG A 61 16.82 -7.47 -28.71
N ASP A 62 18.00 -6.98 -28.37
CA ASP A 62 18.41 -6.74 -26.98
C ASP A 62 17.63 -5.60 -26.28
N ASP A 63 17.00 -4.72 -27.06
CA ASP A 63 16.16 -3.62 -26.59
C ASP A 63 14.66 -3.97 -26.55
N GLU A 64 14.29 -5.21 -26.88
CA GLU A 64 12.91 -5.70 -26.87
C GLU A 64 12.59 -6.56 -25.63
N TYR A 65 11.53 -6.19 -24.92
CA TYR A 65 11.08 -6.84 -23.70
C TYR A 65 9.66 -7.39 -23.85
N ASN A 66 9.34 -8.51 -23.20
CA ASN A 66 7.96 -8.99 -23.17
C ASN A 66 7.07 -8.04 -22.35
N VAL A 67 7.61 -7.51 -21.26
CA VAL A 67 6.91 -6.55 -20.40
C VAL A 67 7.85 -5.42 -20.00
N ILE A 68 7.40 -4.17 -20.19
CA ILE A 68 8.03 -2.97 -19.63
C ILE A 68 7.15 -2.47 -18.49
N ILE A 69 7.75 -2.23 -17.32
CA ILE A 69 7.03 -1.74 -16.14
C ILE A 69 7.55 -0.34 -15.81
N VAL A 70 6.64 0.60 -15.59
CA VAL A 70 7.00 1.99 -15.24
C VAL A 70 6.68 2.22 -13.77
N GLY A 71 7.71 2.42 -12.95
CA GLY A 71 7.63 2.66 -11.51
C GLY A 71 7.92 1.42 -10.66
N THR A 72 8.58 1.64 -9.51
CA THR A 72 9.03 0.60 -8.57
C THR A 72 8.36 0.74 -7.19
N GLY A 73 7.11 1.22 -7.18
CA GLY A 73 6.23 1.12 -6.01
C GLY A 73 5.67 -0.30 -5.83
N PHE A 74 4.68 -0.44 -4.94
CA PHE A 74 3.98 -1.72 -4.71
C PHE A 74 3.45 -2.38 -6.00
N SER A 75 2.88 -1.59 -6.92
CA SER A 75 2.35 -2.11 -8.19
C SER A 75 3.45 -2.69 -9.07
N GLY A 76 4.54 -1.95 -9.31
CA GLY A 76 5.63 -2.39 -10.18
C GLY A 76 6.40 -3.58 -9.62
N ILE A 77 6.80 -3.50 -8.34
CA ILE A 77 7.50 -4.61 -7.67
C ILE A 77 6.60 -5.84 -7.57
N GLY A 78 5.32 -5.66 -7.24
CA GLY A 78 4.36 -6.76 -7.19
C GLY A 78 4.18 -7.45 -8.54
N THR A 79 4.07 -6.68 -9.62
CA THR A 79 4.02 -7.21 -10.99
C THR A 79 5.27 -8.02 -11.32
N ALA A 80 6.47 -7.46 -11.10
CA ALA A 80 7.73 -8.15 -11.39
C ALA A 80 7.88 -9.46 -10.61
N ILE A 81 7.51 -9.48 -9.32
CA ILE A 81 7.51 -10.70 -8.50
C ILE A 81 6.60 -11.76 -9.13
N ARG A 82 5.42 -11.37 -9.62
CA ARG A 82 4.50 -12.31 -10.28
C ARG A 82 5.05 -12.81 -11.62
N LEU A 83 5.72 -11.95 -12.40
CA LEU A 83 6.40 -12.37 -13.63
C LEU A 83 7.49 -13.41 -13.35
N ASN A 84 8.33 -13.18 -12.33
CA ASN A 84 9.34 -14.15 -11.87
C ASN A 84 8.70 -15.48 -11.45
N GLN A 85 7.58 -15.45 -10.72
CA GLN A 85 6.85 -16.66 -10.32
C GLN A 85 6.24 -17.43 -11.51
N LEU A 86 5.94 -16.75 -12.61
CA LEU A 86 5.49 -17.34 -13.88
C LEU A 86 6.65 -17.79 -14.77
N GLY A 87 7.90 -17.60 -14.34
CA GLY A 87 9.08 -17.95 -15.10
C GLY A 87 9.36 -17.01 -16.29
N MET A 88 8.78 -15.81 -16.31
CA MET A 88 9.14 -14.78 -17.28
C MET A 88 10.37 -14.03 -16.77
N SER A 89 11.48 -14.09 -17.50
CA SER A 89 12.70 -13.32 -17.20
C SER A 89 12.88 -12.10 -18.10
N ASN A 90 12.25 -12.07 -19.28
CA ASN A 90 12.40 -10.96 -20.23
C ASN A 90 11.45 -9.79 -19.90
N TYR A 91 11.79 -9.03 -18.86
CA TYR A 91 11.12 -7.78 -18.52
C TYR A 91 12.10 -6.77 -17.94
N ILE A 92 11.71 -5.50 -17.96
CA ILE A 92 12.48 -4.38 -17.44
C ILE A 92 11.57 -3.42 -16.67
N LEU A 93 12.10 -2.83 -15.60
CA LEU A 93 11.44 -1.78 -14.84
C LEU A 93 12.23 -0.48 -14.98
N PHE A 94 11.52 0.63 -15.13
CA PHE A 94 12.11 1.97 -15.08
C PHE A 94 11.60 2.73 -13.87
N ASP A 95 12.51 3.35 -13.11
CA ASP A 95 12.14 4.31 -12.08
C ASP A 95 13.00 5.58 -12.20
N ARG A 96 12.33 6.73 -12.09
CA ARG A 96 13.00 8.04 -12.10
C ARG A 96 13.87 8.26 -10.86
N ASN A 97 13.60 7.51 -9.80
CA ASN A 97 14.34 7.58 -8.54
C ASN A 97 15.57 6.68 -8.54
N ALA A 98 16.48 6.95 -7.61
CA ALA A 98 17.71 6.17 -7.42
C ALA A 98 17.48 4.82 -6.72
N HIS A 99 16.33 4.62 -6.07
CA HIS A 99 16.00 3.42 -5.29
C HIS A 99 14.54 3.02 -5.50
N ALA A 100 14.22 1.77 -5.17
CA ALA A 100 12.85 1.28 -5.21
C ALA A 100 12.06 1.81 -4.01
N GLY A 101 10.73 1.79 -4.12
CA GLY A 101 9.83 2.21 -3.04
C GLY A 101 8.68 3.11 -3.47
N GLY A 102 8.80 3.75 -4.65
CA GLY A 102 7.78 4.66 -5.17
C GLY A 102 7.45 5.79 -4.18
N THR A 103 6.18 5.91 -3.78
CA THR A 103 5.71 6.88 -2.77
C THR A 103 6.57 6.88 -1.51
N TRP A 104 6.98 5.70 -1.06
CA TRP A 104 7.74 5.53 0.17
C TRP A 104 9.21 5.87 0.02
N TYR A 105 9.77 5.88 -1.19
CA TYR A 105 11.10 6.47 -1.40
C TYR A 105 11.00 8.01 -1.47
N ALA A 106 10.02 8.52 -2.22
CA ALA A 106 9.91 9.94 -2.55
C ALA A 106 9.51 10.82 -1.34
N ASN A 107 8.62 10.36 -0.47
CA ASN A 107 8.09 11.18 0.62
C ASN A 107 8.90 11.01 1.90
N GLN A 108 9.83 11.93 2.16
CA GLN A 108 10.75 11.84 3.32
C GLN A 108 10.51 12.92 4.38
N TYR A 109 9.33 13.56 4.35
CA TYR A 109 8.95 14.56 5.34
C TYR A 109 8.72 13.91 6.71
N PRO A 110 8.96 14.63 7.82
CA PRO A 110 8.82 14.09 9.17
C PRO A 110 7.36 13.73 9.46
N GLY A 111 7.15 12.58 10.09
CA GLY A 111 5.81 12.06 10.41
C GLY A 111 5.14 11.26 9.29
N CYS A 112 5.78 11.15 8.11
CA CYS A 112 5.24 10.39 6.99
C CYS A 112 4.96 8.93 7.38
N ALA A 113 3.69 8.54 7.26
CA ALA A 113 3.21 7.23 7.69
C ALA A 113 1.98 6.81 6.88
N CYS A 114 1.76 5.49 6.81
CA CYS A 114 0.55 4.95 6.21
C CYS A 114 -0.68 5.17 7.10
N ASP A 115 -1.83 5.34 6.46
CA ASP A 115 -3.16 5.38 7.07
C ASP A 115 -3.84 4.00 7.10
N VAL A 116 -3.25 3.00 6.43
CA VAL A 116 -3.65 1.59 6.48
C VAL A 116 -2.86 0.86 7.56
N PRO A 117 -3.50 -0.01 8.37
CA PRO A 117 -2.79 -0.83 9.35
C PRO A 117 -1.69 -1.68 8.71
N SER A 118 -0.51 -1.75 9.35
CA SER A 118 0.70 -2.36 8.79
C SER A 118 0.54 -3.82 8.37
N ASN A 119 -0.26 -4.59 9.12
CA ASN A 119 -0.55 -5.99 8.78
C ASN A 119 -1.31 -6.13 7.43
N LEU A 120 -2.03 -5.09 6.99
CA LEU A 120 -2.63 -5.01 5.66
C LEU A 120 -1.70 -4.35 4.62
N TYR A 121 -0.85 -3.43 5.06
CA TYR A 121 0.01 -2.63 4.18
C TYR A 121 1.35 -3.32 3.85
N SER A 122 1.23 -4.54 3.31
CA SER A 122 2.29 -5.40 2.78
C SER A 122 1.69 -6.33 1.72
N PHE A 123 2.52 -6.91 0.85
CA PHE A 123 2.07 -7.95 -0.07
C PHE A 123 1.49 -9.13 0.73
N SER A 124 0.33 -9.63 0.29
CA SER A 124 -0.34 -10.75 0.97
C SER A 124 0.49 -12.04 1.02
N PHE A 125 1.40 -12.21 0.06
CA PHE A 125 2.32 -13.34 -0.02
C PHE A 125 3.63 -13.13 0.75
N GLU A 126 3.92 -11.90 1.19
CA GLU A 126 5.12 -11.55 1.96
C GLU A 126 4.76 -10.62 3.13
N PRO A 127 4.05 -11.10 4.16
CA PRO A 127 3.78 -10.32 5.37
C PRO A 127 5.08 -10.00 6.11
N ASN A 128 5.16 -8.82 6.72
CA ASN A 128 6.30 -8.42 7.54
C ASN A 128 5.93 -8.52 9.03
N PRO A 129 6.52 -9.43 9.83
CA PRO A 129 6.23 -9.58 11.26
C PRO A 129 6.88 -8.49 12.13
N ASN A 130 7.81 -7.70 11.56
CA ASN A 130 8.69 -6.82 12.32
C ASN A 130 8.26 -5.35 12.36
N TRP A 131 7.09 -5.01 11.83
CA TRP A 131 6.53 -3.64 11.88
C TRP A 131 6.59 -3.07 13.30
N SER A 132 7.14 -1.87 13.47
CA SER A 132 7.31 -1.30 14.82
C SER A 132 6.07 -0.59 15.34
N TYR A 133 5.17 -0.20 14.46
CA TYR A 133 3.92 0.48 14.78
C TYR A 133 2.74 -0.18 14.11
N PHE A 134 1.55 0.03 14.65
CA PHE A 134 0.30 -0.43 14.04
C PHE A 134 0.02 0.28 12.70
N PHE A 135 0.48 1.54 12.57
CA PHE A 135 0.56 2.26 11.30
C PHE A 135 2.02 2.54 10.95
N SER A 136 2.52 1.86 9.92
CA SER A 136 3.96 1.85 9.61
C SER A 136 4.42 3.21 9.10
N ARG A 137 5.63 3.59 9.53
CA ARG A 137 6.30 4.82 9.10
C ARG A 137 6.98 4.62 7.76
N GLN A 138 7.17 5.70 7.02
CA GLN A 138 7.77 5.65 5.69
C GLN A 138 9.08 4.85 5.61
N PRO A 139 10.07 5.00 6.52
CA PRO A 139 11.33 4.29 6.39
C PRO A 139 11.17 2.76 6.43
N GLU A 140 10.26 2.25 7.26
CA GLU A 140 10.02 0.80 7.35
C GLU A 140 9.36 0.26 6.07
N ILE A 141 8.45 1.02 5.47
CA ILE A 141 7.75 0.61 4.25
C ILE A 141 8.70 0.67 3.05
N TRP A 142 9.54 1.70 2.99
CA TRP A 142 10.60 1.78 2.00
C TRP A 142 11.55 0.58 2.09
N ASN A 143 12.07 0.29 3.29
CA ASN A 143 12.94 -0.87 3.52
C ASN A 143 12.25 -2.19 3.17
N TYR A 144 10.95 -2.31 3.43
CA TYR A 144 10.16 -3.49 3.03
C TYR A 144 10.12 -3.68 1.51
N LEU A 145 9.94 -2.60 0.73
CA LEU A 145 9.93 -2.68 -0.73
C LEU A 145 11.32 -2.98 -1.32
N GLU A 146 12.37 -2.39 -0.76
CA GLU A 146 13.77 -2.75 -1.10
C GLU A 146 14.03 -4.23 -0.81
N HIS A 147 13.65 -4.71 0.38
CA HIS A 147 13.75 -6.13 0.74
C HIS A 147 13.02 -7.04 -0.26
N CYS A 148 11.79 -6.67 -0.68
CA CYS A 148 11.05 -7.44 -1.67
C CYS A 148 11.74 -7.43 -3.03
N ALA A 149 12.29 -6.30 -3.45
CA ALA A 149 13.02 -6.20 -4.70
C ALA A 149 14.26 -7.12 -4.71
N ASP A 150 14.95 -7.23 -3.57
CA ASP A 150 16.13 -8.08 -3.42
C ASP A 150 15.78 -9.57 -3.28
N LYS A 151 14.87 -9.91 -2.35
CA LYS A 151 14.47 -11.29 -2.04
C LYS A 151 13.94 -12.03 -3.27
N TYR A 152 13.24 -11.32 -4.15
CA TYR A 152 12.63 -11.89 -5.34
C TYR A 152 13.42 -11.61 -6.62
N HIS A 153 14.67 -11.15 -6.52
CA HIS A 153 15.56 -10.88 -7.66
C HIS A 153 14.96 -9.93 -8.70
N VAL A 154 14.20 -8.93 -8.26
CA VAL A 154 13.65 -7.90 -9.15
C VAL A 154 14.69 -6.81 -9.42
N ARG A 155 15.57 -6.51 -8.45
CA ARG A 155 16.51 -5.37 -8.56
C ARG A 155 17.37 -5.38 -9.83
N SER A 156 17.81 -6.54 -10.29
CA SER A 156 18.60 -6.69 -11.53
C SER A 156 17.87 -6.23 -12.79
N HIS A 157 16.54 -6.25 -12.77
CA HIS A 157 15.67 -5.82 -13.87
C HIS A 157 15.32 -4.34 -13.82
N ILE A 158 15.76 -3.61 -12.78
CA ILE A 158 15.43 -2.20 -12.60
C ILE A 158 16.51 -1.32 -13.26
N ARG A 159 16.07 -0.27 -13.94
CA ARG A 159 16.88 0.88 -14.35
C ARG A 159 16.43 2.09 -13.54
N PHE A 160 17.24 2.42 -12.53
CA PHE A 160 17.06 3.59 -11.68
C PHE A 160 17.50 4.86 -12.41
N ASN A 161 17.14 6.02 -11.86
CA ASN A 161 17.44 7.33 -12.44
C ASN A 161 17.03 7.43 -13.93
N THR A 162 15.95 6.75 -14.31
CA THR A 162 15.50 6.64 -15.69
C THR A 162 14.02 7.02 -15.74
N THR A 163 13.72 8.17 -16.34
CA THR A 163 12.37 8.68 -16.49
C THR A 163 11.80 8.19 -17.82
N VAL A 164 10.64 7.54 -17.80
CA VAL A 164 9.88 7.28 -19.04
C VAL A 164 9.18 8.56 -19.46
N THR A 165 9.53 9.08 -20.63
CA THR A 165 9.03 10.36 -21.15
C THR A 165 7.91 10.18 -22.16
N GLN A 166 7.90 9.07 -22.91
CA GLN A 166 6.90 8.80 -23.93
C GLN A 166 6.58 7.31 -24.07
N LEU A 167 5.30 7.03 -24.34
CA LEU A 167 4.81 5.71 -24.75
C LEU A 167 4.09 5.88 -26.09
N LYS A 168 4.52 5.14 -27.11
CA LYS A 168 3.92 5.17 -28.45
C LYS A 168 3.66 3.74 -28.91
N TRP A 169 2.42 3.45 -29.29
CA TRP A 169 2.08 2.18 -29.92
C TRP A 169 2.50 2.21 -31.40
N ILE A 170 3.18 1.15 -31.86
CA ILE A 170 3.55 0.94 -33.27
C ILE A 170 2.68 -0.19 -33.82
N GLU A 171 1.70 0.17 -34.65
CA GLU A 171 0.68 -0.77 -35.17
C GLU A 171 1.31 -1.92 -35.96
N ASP A 172 2.19 -1.61 -36.93
CA ASP A 172 2.80 -2.60 -37.84
C ASP A 172 3.63 -3.67 -37.12
N GLN A 173 4.25 -3.30 -36.00
CA GLN A 173 5.10 -4.20 -35.20
C GLN A 173 4.34 -4.81 -34.02
N GLN A 174 3.15 -4.30 -33.69
CA GLN A 174 2.39 -4.65 -32.50
C GLN A 174 3.23 -4.53 -31.20
N LEU A 175 4.02 -3.46 -31.12
CA LEU A 175 4.92 -3.17 -29.99
C LEU A 175 4.68 -1.75 -29.45
N TRP A 176 4.88 -1.59 -28.15
CA TRP A 176 5.07 -0.30 -27.52
C TRP A 176 6.51 0.14 -27.70
N GLN A 177 6.71 1.32 -28.28
CA GLN A 177 7.93 2.09 -28.18
C GLN A 177 7.89 2.91 -26.88
N VAL A 178 8.90 2.74 -26.04
CA VAL A 178 9.05 3.41 -24.76
C VAL A 178 10.30 4.27 -24.82
N THR A 179 10.12 5.59 -24.80
CA THR A 179 11.23 6.55 -24.73
C THR A 179 11.56 6.83 -23.28
N THR A 180 12.84 6.80 -22.96
CA THR A 180 13.37 7.02 -21.62
C THR A 180 14.47 8.06 -21.65
N GLU A 181 14.61 8.81 -20.55
CA GLU A 181 15.66 9.79 -20.34
C GLU A 181 16.42 9.45 -19.06
N SER A 182 17.75 9.39 -19.15
CA SER A 182 18.65 9.24 -18.01
C SER A 182 19.91 10.05 -18.25
N ASN A 183 20.34 10.89 -17.29
CA ASN A 183 21.52 11.76 -17.43
C ASN A 183 21.53 12.61 -18.72
N ASN A 184 20.38 13.14 -19.15
CA ASN A 184 20.18 13.87 -20.42
C ASN A 184 20.44 13.05 -21.69
N GLU A 185 20.55 11.72 -21.58
CA GLU A 185 20.58 10.81 -22.72
C GLU A 185 19.21 10.17 -22.92
N GLU A 186 18.71 10.24 -24.15
CA GLU A 186 17.49 9.57 -24.55
C GLU A 186 17.79 8.16 -25.06
N LYS A 187 17.02 7.17 -24.61
CA LYS A 187 17.07 5.79 -25.11
C LYS A 187 15.68 5.27 -25.37
N VAL A 188 15.55 4.47 -26.42
CA VAL A 188 14.30 3.82 -26.83
C VAL A 188 14.37 2.34 -26.51
N TYR A 189 13.26 1.82 -25.98
CA TYR A 189 13.04 0.41 -25.71
C TYR A 189 11.73 -0.03 -26.36
N TYR A 190 11.62 -1.32 -26.67
CA TYR A 190 10.41 -1.89 -27.24
C TYR A 190 9.80 -2.92 -26.30
N GLY A 191 8.48 -2.97 -26.22
CA GLY A 191 7.84 -4.03 -25.44
C GLY A 191 6.45 -4.40 -25.90
N ARG A 192 6.10 -5.68 -25.74
CA ARG A 192 4.76 -6.19 -26.11
C ARG A 192 3.66 -5.70 -25.18
N SER A 193 4.01 -5.42 -23.93
CA SER A 193 3.09 -4.91 -22.93
C SER A 193 3.76 -3.89 -22.04
N VAL A 194 3.02 -2.86 -21.66
CA VAL A 194 3.48 -1.84 -20.71
C VAL A 194 2.57 -1.86 -19.48
N VAL A 195 3.17 -1.94 -18.29
CA VAL A 195 2.47 -1.88 -17.02
C VAL A 195 2.78 -0.56 -16.33
N LEU A 196 1.75 0.27 -16.13
CA LEU A 196 1.88 1.58 -15.49
C LEU A 196 1.73 1.46 -13.97
N GLY A 197 2.86 1.43 -13.27
CA GLY A 197 2.98 1.51 -11.82
C GLY A 197 3.39 2.89 -11.31
N THR A 198 3.07 3.96 -12.05
CA THR A 198 3.57 5.33 -11.81
C THR A 198 3.05 5.98 -10.53
N GLY A 199 1.95 5.46 -9.97
CA GLY A 199 1.33 5.97 -8.74
C GLY A 199 0.57 7.29 -8.98
N PRO A 200 -0.68 7.41 -8.49
CA PRO A 200 -1.53 8.57 -8.78
C PRO A 200 -1.07 9.87 -8.10
N LEU A 201 -0.19 9.78 -7.09
CA LEU A 201 0.22 10.90 -6.23
C LEU A 201 1.76 11.11 -6.27
N SER A 202 2.38 10.88 -7.42
CA SER A 202 3.84 10.91 -7.58
C SER A 202 4.41 12.26 -8.01
N ASN A 203 3.62 13.10 -8.69
CA ASN A 203 4.03 14.43 -9.12
C ASN A 203 3.59 15.49 -8.10
N ALA A 204 4.54 16.27 -7.60
CA ALA A 204 4.26 17.40 -6.71
C ALA A 204 3.50 18.50 -7.46
N ALA A 205 2.40 18.98 -6.89
CA ALA A 205 1.64 20.11 -7.42
C ALA A 205 2.00 21.36 -6.62
N TYR A 206 2.52 22.37 -7.31
CA TYR A 206 2.80 23.67 -6.69
C TYR A 206 1.60 24.60 -6.92
N PRO A 207 1.24 25.44 -5.93
CA PRO A 207 0.18 26.42 -6.11
C PRO A 207 0.58 27.42 -7.20
N THR A 208 -0.28 27.58 -8.21
CA THR A 208 -0.12 28.54 -9.31
C THR A 208 -0.91 29.83 -9.09
N ASP A 209 -1.70 29.87 -8.01
CA ASP A 209 -2.64 30.93 -7.64
C ASP A 209 -2.10 31.86 -6.54
N ILE A 210 -0.80 31.78 -6.24
CA ILE A 210 -0.13 32.63 -5.25
C ILE A 210 0.81 33.59 -5.96
N ASP A 211 0.33 34.80 -6.19
CA ASP A 211 1.10 35.87 -6.83
C ASP A 211 2.37 36.20 -6.02
N GLY A 212 3.53 36.21 -6.68
CA GLY A 212 4.80 36.56 -6.06
C GLY A 212 5.44 35.44 -5.23
N ILE A 213 4.95 34.20 -5.30
CA ILE A 213 5.56 33.05 -4.60
C ILE A 213 7.05 32.86 -4.97
N GLU A 214 7.41 33.18 -6.20
CA GLU A 214 8.79 33.15 -6.72
C GLU A 214 9.70 34.22 -6.11
N LYS A 215 9.14 35.26 -5.49
CA LYS A 215 9.88 36.34 -4.82
C LYS A 215 10.22 36.01 -3.36
N PHE A 216 9.79 34.85 -2.87
CA PHE A 216 10.08 34.43 -1.50
C PHE A 216 11.58 34.16 -1.33
N GLU A 217 12.25 34.99 -0.53
CA GLU A 217 13.70 34.89 -0.27
C GLU A 217 14.08 33.80 0.75
N GLY A 218 13.08 33.16 1.37
CA GLY A 218 13.30 32.08 2.32
C GLY A 218 13.43 30.70 1.68
N GLU A 219 13.72 29.69 2.49
CA GLU A 219 13.77 28.31 2.03
C GLU A 219 12.37 27.73 1.86
N MET A 220 12.12 27.07 0.72
CA MET A 220 10.85 26.44 0.38
C MET A 220 11.08 24.98 -0.03
N CYS A 221 10.20 24.08 0.41
CA CYS A 221 10.14 22.72 -0.10
C CYS A 221 8.71 22.20 -0.13
N HIS A 222 8.43 21.29 -1.06
CA HIS A 222 7.18 20.54 -1.11
C HIS A 222 7.33 19.23 -0.32
N THR A 223 6.29 18.74 0.35
CA THR A 223 6.37 17.50 1.16
C THR A 223 6.85 16.27 0.36
N ALA A 224 6.39 16.13 -0.88
CA ALA A 224 6.87 15.11 -1.82
C ALA A 224 8.32 15.32 -2.36
N LYS A 225 8.95 16.48 -2.09
CA LYS A 225 10.35 16.79 -2.40
C LYS A 225 11.01 17.41 -1.16
N TRP A 226 10.86 16.73 -0.03
CA TRP A 226 11.28 17.25 1.27
C TRP A 226 12.77 17.58 1.30
N ASN A 227 13.12 18.80 1.70
CA ASN A 227 14.51 19.22 1.85
C ASN A 227 14.94 19.05 3.32
N LYS A 228 15.77 18.05 3.59
CA LYS A 228 16.29 17.76 4.94
C LYS A 228 17.32 18.79 5.44
N ASN A 229 17.83 19.64 4.56
CA ASN A 229 18.86 20.61 4.90
C ASN A 229 18.30 21.90 5.51
N ILE A 230 16.98 22.10 5.44
CA ILE A 230 16.31 23.27 6.03
C ILE A 230 16.30 23.13 7.56
N ASP A 231 16.90 24.09 8.26
CA ASP A 231 16.82 24.17 9.73
C ASP A 231 15.60 24.98 10.16
N PHE A 232 14.62 24.30 10.75
CA PHE A 232 13.37 24.90 11.20
C PHE A 232 13.48 25.59 12.58
N ARG A 233 14.57 25.38 13.34
CA ARG A 233 14.71 25.93 14.71
C ARG A 233 14.67 27.45 14.72
N ASN A 234 13.88 28.02 15.63
CA ASN A 234 13.68 29.47 15.79
C ASN A 234 13.23 30.21 14.51
N LYS A 235 12.76 29.48 13.48
CA LYS A 235 12.21 30.07 12.25
C LYS A 235 10.71 30.31 12.36
N ARG A 236 10.22 31.23 11.54
CA ARG A 236 8.79 31.36 11.25
C ARG A 236 8.51 30.49 10.03
N VAL A 237 7.63 29.50 10.18
CA VAL A 237 7.35 28.50 9.15
C VAL A 237 5.91 28.67 8.69
N ALA A 238 5.72 28.75 7.37
CA ALA A 238 4.42 28.73 6.74
C ALA A 238 4.17 27.34 6.14
N VAL A 239 3.02 26.74 6.42
CA VAL A 239 2.55 25.51 5.79
C VAL A 239 1.31 25.83 4.97
N VAL A 240 1.39 25.63 3.66
CA VAL A 240 0.29 25.87 2.73
C VAL A 240 -0.39 24.55 2.39
N GLY A 241 -1.68 24.45 2.71
CA GLY A 241 -2.48 23.24 2.54
C GLY A 241 -2.61 22.41 3.81
N THR A 242 -3.74 21.72 3.93
CA THR A 242 -4.16 20.98 5.12
C THR A 242 -4.53 19.53 4.82
N GLY A 243 -4.04 18.97 3.72
CA GLY A 243 -4.28 17.56 3.37
C GLY A 243 -3.58 16.56 4.33
N ALA A 244 -3.63 15.27 3.99
CA ALA A 244 -3.06 14.20 4.81
C ALA A 244 -1.57 14.43 5.17
N SER A 245 -0.74 14.90 4.22
CA SER A 245 0.67 15.22 4.48
C SER A 245 0.83 16.34 5.50
N ALA A 246 -0.02 17.37 5.45
CA ALA A 246 0.04 18.49 6.39
C ALA A 246 -0.31 18.06 7.81
N ILE A 247 -1.36 17.25 7.97
CA ILE A 247 -1.79 16.67 9.26
C ILE A 247 -0.64 15.89 9.92
N GLN A 248 0.20 15.23 9.12
CA GLN A 248 1.34 14.47 9.62
C GLN A 248 2.58 15.34 9.89
N VAL A 249 2.90 16.30 9.01
CA VAL A 249 4.14 17.08 9.07
C VAL A 249 4.08 18.23 10.07
N VAL A 250 2.92 18.90 10.20
CA VAL A 250 2.73 20.09 11.06
C VAL A 250 3.07 19.81 12.53
N PRO A 251 2.57 18.71 13.16
CA PRO A 251 2.94 18.39 14.54
C PRO A 251 4.43 18.08 14.72
N GLU A 252 5.07 17.45 13.73
CA GLU A 252 6.49 17.12 13.82
C GLU A 252 7.37 18.36 13.63
N VAL A 253 7.04 19.25 12.69
CA VAL A 253 7.72 20.54 12.53
C VAL A 253 7.55 21.42 13.76
N GLN A 254 6.38 21.42 14.40
CA GLN A 254 6.15 22.15 15.65
C GLN A 254 7.10 21.69 16.77
N LYS A 255 7.35 20.37 16.90
CA LYS A 255 8.30 19.80 17.88
C LYS A 255 9.76 20.13 17.60
N MET A 256 10.11 20.56 16.39
CA MET A 256 11.48 20.96 16.02
C MET A 256 11.90 22.31 16.60
N GLY A 257 11.05 22.99 17.37
CA GLY A 257 11.41 24.26 18.03
C GLY A 257 11.31 25.47 17.10
N VAL A 258 10.32 25.48 16.21
CA VAL A 258 9.98 26.66 15.40
C VAL A 258 9.56 27.83 16.28
N LYS A 259 9.90 29.07 15.88
CA LYS A 259 9.47 30.29 16.58
C LYS A 259 7.98 30.55 16.40
N GLN A 260 7.47 30.28 15.20
CA GLN A 260 6.07 30.47 14.85
C GLN A 260 5.70 29.50 13.72
N LEU A 261 4.53 28.89 13.79
CA LEU A 261 3.99 28.02 12.75
C LEU A 261 2.66 28.59 12.27
N LEU A 262 2.60 28.97 11.00
CA LEU A 262 1.41 29.50 10.35
C LEU A 262 0.87 28.44 9.39
N VAL A 263 -0.38 28.02 9.57
CA VAL A 263 -1.04 27.03 8.71
C VAL A 263 -2.09 27.74 7.86
N PHE A 264 -1.88 27.74 6.55
CA PHE A 264 -2.78 28.34 5.57
C PHE A 264 -3.75 27.27 5.05
N GLN A 265 -4.98 27.33 5.53
CA GLN A 265 -6.05 26.39 5.21
C GLN A 265 -7.04 27.00 4.23
N ARG A 266 -7.16 26.41 3.03
CA ARG A 266 -8.22 26.76 2.08
C ARG A 266 -9.53 26.04 2.38
N THR A 267 -9.45 24.74 2.65
CA THR A 267 -10.63 23.89 2.97
C THR A 267 -10.27 22.97 4.13
N PRO A 268 -11.05 22.96 5.23
CA PRO A 268 -10.79 22.08 6.36
C PRO A 268 -11.06 20.61 5.99
N PRO A 269 -10.12 19.68 6.23
CA PRO A 269 -10.39 18.26 6.12
C PRO A 269 -11.14 17.74 7.37
N TRP A 270 -11.82 16.61 7.22
CA TRP A 270 -12.26 15.81 8.35
C TRP A 270 -11.09 14.98 8.89
N VAL A 271 -10.79 15.13 10.18
CA VAL A 271 -9.68 14.41 10.82
C VAL A 271 -10.23 13.49 11.89
N ILE A 272 -9.90 12.20 11.77
CA ILE A 272 -10.23 11.19 12.78
C ILE A 272 -8.98 10.82 13.58
N PRO A 273 -9.10 10.52 14.88
CA PRO A 273 -7.98 10.03 15.67
C PRO A 273 -7.41 8.75 15.07
N ARG A 274 -6.10 8.75 14.80
CA ARG A 274 -5.36 7.54 14.43
C ARG A 274 -4.96 6.82 15.71
N ILE A 275 -5.61 5.69 16.02
CA ILE A 275 -5.28 4.83 17.18
C ILE A 275 -3.98 4.08 16.89
N ASP A 276 -2.88 4.80 16.94
CA ASP A 276 -1.55 4.30 16.66
C ASP A 276 -0.84 3.87 17.93
N ARG A 277 -0.11 2.76 17.87
CA ARG A 277 0.63 2.20 19.00
C ARG A 277 1.88 1.49 18.53
N ARG A 278 2.85 1.36 19.43
CA ARG A 278 4.00 0.48 19.19
C ARG A 278 3.54 -0.98 19.23
N VAL A 279 4.10 -1.77 18.33
CA VAL A 279 4.00 -3.24 18.35
C VAL A 279 5.09 -3.75 19.28
N THR A 280 4.70 -4.54 20.26
CA THR A 280 5.61 -5.08 21.28
C THR A 280 6.51 -6.16 20.69
N ASN A 281 7.68 -6.39 21.31
CA ASN A 281 8.58 -7.46 20.90
C ASN A 281 7.94 -8.85 21.02
N PHE A 282 7.03 -9.03 21.98
CA PHE A 282 6.27 -10.26 22.13
C PHE A 282 5.30 -10.48 20.96
N GLU A 283 4.57 -9.44 20.51
CA GLU A 283 3.74 -9.51 19.31
C GLU A 283 4.56 -9.83 18.05
N LYS A 284 5.71 -9.16 17.87
CA LYS A 284 6.62 -9.44 16.76
C LYS A 284 7.10 -10.90 16.79
N TRP A 285 7.53 -11.38 17.95
CA TRP A 285 7.94 -12.77 18.17
C TRP A 285 6.80 -13.76 17.85
N LEU A 286 5.57 -13.48 18.31
CA LEU A 286 4.40 -14.29 17.99
C LEU A 286 4.15 -14.36 16.48
N PHE A 287 4.28 -13.25 15.76
CA PHE A 287 4.09 -13.25 14.30
C PHE A 287 5.20 -13.98 13.55
N THR A 288 6.43 -13.94 14.06
CA THR A 288 7.55 -14.73 13.51
C THR A 288 7.38 -16.23 13.76
N CYS A 289 7.03 -16.63 14.99
CA CYS A 289 6.87 -18.04 15.36
C CYS A 289 5.58 -18.67 14.83
N PHE A 290 4.50 -17.88 14.73
CA PHE A 290 3.19 -18.33 14.28
C PHE A 290 2.67 -17.49 13.10
N PRO A 291 3.19 -17.66 11.87
CA PRO A 291 2.77 -16.87 10.71
C PRO A 291 1.27 -16.94 10.40
N MET A 292 0.61 -18.05 10.77
CA MET A 292 -0.85 -18.19 10.64
C MET A 292 -1.61 -17.19 11.50
N LEU A 293 -1.11 -16.85 12.69
CA LEU A 293 -1.71 -15.83 13.55
C LEU A 293 -1.66 -14.46 12.88
N GLN A 294 -0.52 -14.10 12.27
CA GLN A 294 -0.39 -12.84 11.56
C GLN A 294 -1.36 -12.76 10.37
N ARG A 295 -1.53 -13.85 9.63
CA ARG A 295 -2.50 -13.94 8.52
C ARG A 295 -3.94 -13.82 9.01
N LEU A 296 -4.29 -14.45 10.13
CA LEU A 296 -5.60 -14.31 10.74
C LEU A 296 -5.88 -12.86 11.13
N ILE A 297 -4.95 -12.21 11.83
CA ILE A 297 -5.08 -10.80 12.19
C ILE A 297 -5.25 -9.92 10.96
N ARG A 298 -4.46 -10.16 9.90
CA ARG A 298 -4.62 -9.47 8.63
C ARG A 298 -6.04 -9.62 8.08
N ARG A 299 -6.61 -10.83 8.08
CA ARG A 299 -7.99 -11.09 7.62
C ARG A 299 -9.02 -10.40 8.50
N CYS A 300 -8.87 -10.44 9.82
CA CYS A 300 -9.77 -9.74 10.74
C CYS A 300 -9.78 -8.23 10.47
N ILE A 301 -8.61 -7.61 10.29
CA ILE A 301 -8.50 -6.19 9.96
C ILE A 301 -9.14 -5.92 8.60
N TYR A 302 -8.92 -6.78 7.59
CA TYR A 302 -9.53 -6.64 6.27
C TYR A 302 -11.07 -6.61 6.37
N TRP A 303 -11.68 -7.63 6.97
CA TRP A 303 -13.13 -7.72 7.10
C TRP A 303 -13.74 -6.60 7.94
N SER A 304 -13.07 -6.20 9.02
CA SER A 304 -13.49 -5.04 9.81
C SER A 304 -13.46 -3.74 9.01
N ARG A 305 -12.60 -3.61 8.00
CA ARG A 305 -12.55 -2.44 7.12
C ARG A 305 -13.62 -2.50 6.05
N GLU A 306 -13.80 -3.65 5.42
CA GLU A 306 -14.87 -3.88 4.43
C GLU A 306 -16.27 -3.69 5.02
N SER A 307 -16.48 -4.06 6.29
CA SER A 307 -17.78 -3.87 6.94
C SER A 307 -18.21 -2.41 7.04
N TYR A 308 -17.29 -1.44 7.06
CA TYR A 308 -17.64 -0.01 7.03
C TYR A 308 -18.14 0.47 5.65
N ILE A 309 -17.78 -0.24 4.58
CA ILE A 309 -18.23 0.09 3.22
C ILE A 309 -19.60 -0.54 2.95
N LEU A 310 -19.84 -1.72 3.53
CA LEU A 310 -21.09 -2.48 3.38
C LEU A 310 -22.20 -2.03 4.34
N SER A 311 -21.89 -1.19 5.32
CA SER A 311 -22.83 -0.59 6.28
C SER A 311 -23.26 0.81 5.85
#